data_AF-A0A316SLT1-F1
#
_entry.id   AF-A0A316SLT1-F1
#
_cell.length_a   1.000
_cell.length_b   1.000
_cell.length_c   1.000
_cell.angle_alpha   90.00
_cell.angle_beta   90.00
_cell.angle_gamma   90.00
#
_symmetry.space_group_name_H-M   'P 1'
#
loop_
_entity.id
_entity.type
_entity.pdbx_description
1 polymer ?
#
loop_
_entity_poly.entity_id
_entity_poly.type
_entity_poly.pdbx_seq_one_letter_code
_entity_poly.pdbx_strand_id
1 'polypeptide(L)'
;MNGLTKQKKGYGNRVWEVDLLRGILILFVVFDHVMFDIGAMFADSFSTPLGIRISDWAAGYVFESSAFGRWRSVTHDFFIGSFVILSGVSVSFSKNNALRGLKMSVWAVGLSVAMLFYGEITQDNSVWMNFNVLHVLALSILLWSLLDWLKTDGDWIFLIAVLAIAVGSYFNLENEINLVASQGQKQWTRDLVFWLVNNNRVSKLSPGDYLPFLPYFGWFLAGALAGRAIYKSPRSIMGYEATPCVRPFCFCGRHSLFIYFASQVLAVGLLYLIVEVWGWL
;
A
#
# COMPACT_ATOMS: atom_id res chain seq x y z
N MET A 1 35.45 -17.12 37.43
CA MET A 1 34.90 -15.84 36.95
C MET A 1 34.47 -16.03 35.51
N ASN A 2 33.24 -16.52 35.30
CA ASN A 2 32.68 -16.72 33.95
C ASN A 2 32.06 -15.41 33.49
N GLY A 3 32.79 -14.69 32.64
CA GLY A 3 32.27 -13.53 31.93
C GLY A 3 31.17 -13.98 30.98
N LEU A 4 29.93 -13.91 31.43
CA LEU A 4 28.75 -13.84 30.58
C LEU A 4 28.94 -12.63 29.66
N THR A 5 29.43 -12.86 28.45
CA THR A 5 29.36 -11.88 27.36
C THR A 5 27.90 -11.63 27.10
N LYS A 6 27.38 -10.60 27.77
CA LYS A 6 26.10 -9.97 27.51
C LYS A 6 26.10 -9.64 26.02
N GLN A 7 25.42 -10.45 25.19
CA GLN A 7 25.17 -10.09 23.80
C GLN A 7 24.51 -8.72 23.85
N LYS A 8 25.26 -7.68 23.45
CA LYS A 8 24.66 -6.38 23.18
C LYS A 8 23.50 -6.65 22.23
N LYS A 9 22.30 -6.15 22.55
CA LYS A 9 21.18 -6.01 21.60
C LYS A 9 21.64 -5.04 20.50
N GLY A 10 22.56 -5.49 19.67
CA GLY A 10 23.07 -4.77 18.51
C GLY A 10 22.13 -4.99 17.34
N TYR A 11 22.15 -4.05 16.42
CA TYR A 11 21.41 -4.03 15.16
C TYR A 11 21.61 -5.27 14.24
N GLY A 12 22.34 -6.31 14.67
CA GLY A 12 22.74 -7.48 13.88
C GLY A 12 21.72 -8.62 13.72
N ASN A 13 20.44 -8.42 14.04
CA ASN A 13 19.38 -9.44 13.88
C ASN A 13 18.19 -8.96 13.04
N ARG A 14 18.38 -7.96 12.17
CA ARG A 14 17.30 -7.40 11.36
C ARG A 14 17.64 -7.48 9.89
N VAL A 15 16.62 -7.77 9.08
CA VAL A 15 16.71 -7.88 7.62
C VAL A 15 16.64 -6.46 7.03
N TRP A 16 17.78 -5.77 7.03
CA TRP A 16 17.84 -4.36 6.68
C TRP A 16 17.53 -4.09 5.21
N GLU A 17 17.78 -5.06 4.32
CA GLU A 17 17.50 -4.95 2.88
C GLU A 17 15.99 -4.88 2.62
N VAL A 18 15.19 -5.61 3.39
CA VAL A 18 13.72 -5.54 3.31
C VAL A 18 13.22 -4.22 3.90
N ASP A 19 13.85 -3.72 4.96
CA ASP A 19 13.56 -2.39 5.51
C ASP A 19 13.95 -1.28 4.51
N LEU A 20 15.07 -1.41 3.80
CA LEU A 20 15.50 -0.47 2.76
C LEU A 20 14.48 -0.40 1.63
N LEU A 21 14.11 -1.55 1.06
CA LEU A 21 13.16 -1.60 -0.05
C LEU A 21 11.80 -1.03 0.36
N ARG A 22 11.27 -1.41 1.53
CA ARG A 22 10.03 -0.81 2.05
C ARG A 22 10.16 0.69 2.30
N GLY A 23 11.33 1.15 2.72
CA GLY A 23 11.64 2.55 2.91
C GLY A 23 11.57 3.37 1.64
N ILE A 24 12.11 2.84 0.54
CA ILE A 24 12.01 3.47 -0.77
C ILE A 24 10.55 3.52 -1.22
N LEU A 25 9.84 2.38 -1.11
CA LEU A 25 8.44 2.31 -1.54
C LEU A 25 7.51 3.25 -0.76
N ILE A 26 7.66 3.34 0.58
CA ILE A 26 6.79 4.23 1.36
C ILE A 26 7.03 5.70 0.99
N LEU A 27 8.28 6.09 0.69
CA LEU A 27 8.56 7.46 0.24
C LEU A 27 7.90 7.77 -1.11
N PHE A 28 7.82 6.79 -2.01
CA PHE A 28 7.06 6.95 -3.26
C PHE A 28 5.56 7.11 -3.01
N VAL A 29 4.97 6.35 -2.08
CA VAL A 29 3.54 6.53 -1.70
C VAL A 29 3.31 7.93 -1.12
N VAL A 30 4.21 8.41 -0.25
CA VAL A 30 4.14 9.78 0.30
C VAL A 30 4.21 10.83 -0.80
N PHE A 31 5.20 10.70 -1.70
CA PHE A 31 5.35 11.61 -2.83
C PHE A 31 4.07 11.64 -3.68
N ASP A 32 3.55 10.46 -3.97
CA ASP A 32 2.38 10.31 -4.80
C ASP A 32 1.12 10.98 -4.22
N HIS A 33 0.84 10.69 -2.96
CA HIS A 33 -0.28 11.33 -2.27
C HIS A 33 -0.13 12.85 -2.21
N VAL A 34 1.07 13.36 -1.95
CA VAL A 34 1.33 14.81 -1.94
C VAL A 34 1.07 15.44 -3.32
N MET A 35 1.44 14.74 -4.41
CA MET A 35 1.11 15.23 -5.76
C MET A 35 -0.39 15.22 -6.01
N PHE A 36 -1.12 14.21 -5.55
CA PHE A 36 -2.58 14.17 -5.63
C PHE A 36 -3.22 15.31 -4.83
N ASP A 37 -2.75 15.54 -3.60
CA ASP A 37 -3.26 16.63 -2.76
C ASP A 37 -3.07 17.99 -3.42
N ILE A 38 -1.90 18.25 -4.02
CA ILE A 38 -1.57 19.54 -4.68
C ILE A 38 -2.28 19.70 -6.04
N GLY A 39 -2.28 18.64 -6.86
CA GLY A 39 -2.69 18.69 -8.25
C GLY A 39 -4.16 18.35 -8.51
N ALA A 40 -4.86 17.81 -7.51
CA ALA A 40 -6.28 17.48 -7.60
C ALA A 40 -7.09 18.08 -6.45
N MET A 41 -6.70 17.81 -5.18
CA MET A 41 -7.53 18.17 -4.03
C MET A 41 -7.51 19.68 -3.70
N PHE A 42 -6.34 20.33 -3.76
CA PHE A 42 -6.14 21.76 -3.50
C PHE A 42 -5.95 22.58 -4.78
N ALA A 43 -6.20 22.00 -5.96
CA ALA A 43 -5.80 22.61 -7.23
C ALA A 43 -6.39 24.02 -7.43
N ASP A 44 -7.67 24.18 -7.12
CA ASP A 44 -8.39 25.47 -7.25
C ASP A 44 -8.15 26.43 -6.08
N SER A 45 -7.44 25.99 -5.05
CA SER A 45 -7.21 26.78 -3.83
C SER A 45 -5.97 27.69 -3.96
N PHE A 46 -5.04 27.38 -4.86
CA PHE A 46 -3.83 28.19 -5.08
C PHE A 46 -4.13 29.46 -5.89
N SER A 47 -3.69 30.61 -5.38
CA SER A 47 -4.01 31.93 -5.97
C SER A 47 -2.81 32.68 -6.55
N THR A 48 -1.60 32.30 -6.16
CA THR A 48 -0.37 32.95 -6.62
C THR A 48 0.12 32.34 -7.93
N PRO A 49 0.87 33.09 -8.77
CA PRO A 49 1.45 32.55 -10.00
C PRO A 49 2.38 31.35 -9.77
N LEU A 50 3.03 31.28 -8.60
CA LEU A 50 3.91 30.17 -8.25
C LEU A 50 3.12 28.95 -7.77
N GLY A 51 2.09 29.14 -6.94
CA GLY A 51 1.19 28.08 -6.48
C GLY A 51 0.45 27.42 -7.62
N ILE A 52 -0.12 28.21 -8.55
CA ILE A 52 -0.79 27.70 -9.75
C ILE A 52 0.17 26.84 -10.59
N ARG A 53 1.41 27.29 -10.81
CA ARG A 53 2.41 26.50 -11.57
C ARG A 53 2.80 25.20 -10.88
N ILE A 54 2.87 25.19 -9.54
CA ILE A 54 3.13 23.98 -8.77
C ILE A 54 1.94 23.02 -8.88
N SER A 55 0.72 23.54 -8.78
CA SER A 55 -0.50 22.76 -8.95
C SER A 55 -0.61 22.18 -10.36
N ASP A 56 -0.39 22.96 -11.41
CA ASP A 56 -0.37 22.48 -12.80
C ASP A 56 0.66 21.37 -13.03
N TRP A 57 1.85 21.50 -12.42
CA TRP A 57 2.88 20.48 -12.51
C TRP A 57 2.46 19.18 -11.81
N ALA A 58 1.87 19.28 -10.62
CA ALA A 58 1.34 18.14 -9.87
C ALA A 58 0.15 17.50 -10.60
N ALA A 59 -0.78 18.29 -11.13
CA ALA A 59 -1.90 17.83 -11.95
C ALA A 59 -1.39 17.10 -13.21
N GLY A 60 -0.32 17.61 -13.81
CA GLY A 60 0.38 16.96 -14.92
C GLY A 60 0.94 15.58 -14.59
N TYR A 61 1.36 15.36 -13.33
CA TYR A 61 1.76 14.05 -12.83
C TYR A 61 0.54 13.16 -12.56
N VAL A 62 -0.47 13.67 -11.84
CA VAL A 62 -1.64 12.91 -11.37
C VAL A 62 -2.54 12.45 -12.52
N PHE A 63 -2.86 13.32 -13.48
CA PHE A 63 -3.79 13.06 -14.58
C PHE A 63 -3.11 12.60 -15.88
N GLU A 64 -1.86 12.15 -15.78
CA GLU A 64 -1.10 11.57 -16.90
C GLU A 64 -0.93 12.48 -18.15
N SER A 65 -1.18 13.79 -18.01
CA SER A 65 -1.06 14.76 -19.11
C SER A 65 0.40 15.15 -19.41
N SER A 66 1.34 14.84 -18.51
CA SER A 66 2.78 15.02 -18.72
C SER A 66 3.52 13.70 -19.00
N ALA A 67 4.74 13.79 -19.54
CA ALA A 67 5.60 12.60 -19.71
C ALA A 67 5.90 11.90 -18.37
N PHE A 68 6.06 12.68 -17.30
CA PHE A 68 6.27 12.18 -15.96
C PHE A 68 5.01 11.49 -15.40
N GLY A 69 3.84 12.04 -15.68
CA GLY A 69 2.55 11.45 -15.31
C GLY A 69 2.22 10.15 -16.05
N ARG A 70 2.74 9.93 -17.27
CA ARG A 70 2.63 8.60 -17.93
C ARG A 70 3.53 7.54 -17.31
N TRP A 71 4.62 7.94 -16.64
CA TRP A 71 5.49 7.00 -15.94
C TRP A 71 4.87 6.55 -14.61
N ARG A 72 4.29 7.51 -13.88
CA ARG A 72 2.95 7.38 -13.32
C ARG A 72 2.33 5.99 -13.20
N SER A 73 1.40 5.75 -14.13
CA SER A 73 0.55 4.57 -14.23
C SER A 73 1.32 3.26 -14.18
N VAL A 74 2.48 3.20 -14.84
CA VAL A 74 3.35 2.01 -14.80
C VAL A 74 4.00 1.83 -13.42
N THR A 75 4.51 2.92 -12.83
CA THR A 75 5.25 2.85 -11.56
C THR A 75 4.34 2.65 -10.36
N HIS A 76 3.12 3.20 -10.39
CA HIS A 76 2.12 3.06 -9.33
C HIS A 76 1.79 1.59 -9.03
N ASP A 77 1.39 0.85 -10.05
CA ASP A 77 1.03 -0.57 -9.90
C ASP A 77 2.24 -1.42 -9.50
N PHE A 78 3.42 -1.11 -10.04
CA PHE A 78 4.67 -1.73 -9.65
C PHE A 78 5.00 -1.51 -8.16
N PHE A 79 4.83 -0.29 -7.65
CA PHE A 79 5.12 0.03 -6.25
C PHE A 79 4.14 -0.65 -5.30
N ILE A 80 2.84 -0.67 -5.61
CA ILE A 80 1.83 -1.38 -4.81
C ILE A 80 2.14 -2.88 -4.80
N GLY A 81 2.36 -3.48 -5.97
CA GLY A 81 2.71 -4.89 -6.09
C GLY A 81 3.97 -5.25 -5.30
N SER A 82 5.01 -4.41 -5.40
CA SER A 82 6.24 -4.57 -4.63
C SER A 82 6.00 -4.48 -3.11
N PHE A 83 5.14 -3.55 -2.66
CA PHE A 83 4.81 -3.39 -1.24
C PHE A 83 4.06 -4.60 -0.70
N VAL A 84 3.15 -5.16 -1.51
CA VAL A 84 2.39 -6.38 -1.20
C VAL A 84 3.31 -7.61 -1.13
N ILE A 85 4.21 -7.78 -2.10
CA ILE A 85 5.21 -8.87 -2.11
C ILE A 85 6.12 -8.77 -0.89
N LEU A 86 6.67 -7.59 -0.59
CA LEU A 86 7.53 -7.38 0.59
C LEU A 86 6.75 -7.62 1.89
N SER A 87 5.47 -7.26 1.93
CA SER A 87 4.61 -7.57 3.07
C SER A 87 4.42 -9.08 3.26
N GLY A 88 4.33 -9.83 2.16
CA GLY A 88 4.41 -11.29 2.11
C GLY A 88 5.73 -11.81 2.67
N VAL A 89 6.88 -11.36 2.15
CA VAL A 89 8.22 -11.75 2.66
C VAL A 89 8.34 -11.54 4.17
N SER A 90 7.71 -10.49 4.67
CA SER A 90 7.76 -10.11 6.09
C SER A 90 7.12 -11.09 7.06
N VAL A 91 6.20 -11.94 6.58
CA VAL A 91 5.54 -12.91 7.46
C VAL A 91 6.53 -13.93 8.02
N SER A 92 7.63 -14.18 7.31
CA SER A 92 8.72 -15.06 7.76
C SER A 92 9.51 -14.52 8.94
N PHE A 93 9.40 -13.23 9.25
CA PHE A 93 10.13 -12.58 10.35
C PHE A 93 9.27 -12.30 11.58
N SER A 94 7.95 -12.48 11.46
CA SER A 94 7.02 -12.20 12.55
C SER A 94 6.96 -13.35 13.54
N LYS A 95 6.96 -13.04 14.84
CA LYS A 95 6.75 -14.05 15.89
C LYS A 95 5.30 -14.54 15.95
N ASN A 96 4.35 -13.68 15.60
CA ASN A 96 2.92 -13.98 15.63
C ASN A 96 2.24 -13.21 14.50
N ASN A 97 2.01 -13.89 13.37
CA ASN A 97 1.36 -13.30 12.20
C ASN A 97 -0.13 -13.04 12.46
N ALA A 98 -0.84 -13.89 13.22
CA ALA A 98 -2.25 -13.68 13.52
C ALA A 98 -2.48 -12.37 14.28
N LEU A 99 -1.69 -12.13 15.34
CA LEU A 99 -1.75 -10.88 16.09
C LEU A 99 -1.32 -9.67 15.24
N ARG A 100 -0.33 -9.83 14.36
CA ARG A 100 0.08 -8.77 13.42
C ARG A 100 -1.07 -8.43 12.47
N GLY A 101 -1.72 -9.42 11.88
CA GLY A 101 -2.88 -9.25 10.99
C GLY A 101 -4.05 -8.60 11.70
N LEU A 102 -4.34 -9.00 12.95
CA LEU A 102 -5.39 -8.39 13.76
C LEU A 102 -5.10 -6.92 14.07
N LYS A 103 -3.87 -6.59 14.48
CA LYS A 103 -3.45 -5.19 14.68
C LYS A 103 -3.59 -4.36 13.41
N MET A 104 -3.18 -4.90 12.26
CA MET A 104 -3.35 -4.23 10.96
C MET A 104 -4.83 -4.04 10.62
N SER A 105 -5.70 -5.01 10.96
CA SER A 105 -7.14 -4.89 10.74
C SER A 105 -7.75 -3.74 11.53
N VAL A 106 -7.32 -3.54 12.78
CA VAL A 106 -7.76 -2.40 13.61
C VAL A 106 -7.36 -1.07 12.95
N TRP A 107 -6.13 -0.96 12.44
CA TRP A 107 -5.69 0.25 11.72
C TRP A 107 -6.45 0.47 10.41
N ALA A 108 -6.71 -0.60 9.65
CA ALA A 108 -7.44 -0.53 8.39
C ALA A 108 -8.88 -0.05 8.61
N VAL A 109 -9.61 -0.70 9.53
CA VAL A 109 -10.99 -0.32 9.89
C VAL A 109 -11.03 1.07 10.52
N GLY A 110 -10.07 1.39 11.40
CA GLY A 110 -9.97 2.71 12.01
C GLY A 110 -9.82 3.82 10.98
N LEU A 111 -9.03 3.61 9.93
CA LEU A 111 -8.90 4.54 8.82
C LEU A 111 -10.21 4.69 8.04
N SER A 112 -10.85 3.59 7.68
CA SER A 112 -12.14 3.63 6.97
C SER A 112 -13.19 4.40 7.76
N VAL A 113 -13.31 4.12 9.06
CA VAL A 113 -14.22 4.84 9.95
C VAL A 113 -13.88 6.32 10.03
N ALA A 114 -12.60 6.67 10.18
CA ALA A 114 -12.17 8.07 10.20
C ALA A 114 -12.54 8.82 8.92
N MET A 115 -12.36 8.18 7.75
CA MET A 115 -12.70 8.78 6.46
C MET A 115 -14.21 8.84 6.22
N LEU A 116 -14.99 7.90 6.75
CA LEU A 116 -16.45 7.99 6.75
C LEU A 116 -16.93 9.21 7.55
N PHE A 117 -16.40 9.41 8.77
CA PHE A 117 -16.73 10.59 9.58
C PHE A 117 -16.27 11.89 8.91
N TYR A 118 -15.09 11.91 8.30
CA TYR A 118 -14.58 13.07 7.58
C TYR A 118 -15.48 13.42 6.38
N GLY A 119 -15.87 12.43 5.57
CA GLY A 119 -16.78 12.63 4.45
C GLY A 119 -18.16 13.15 4.89
N GLU A 120 -18.69 12.67 6.01
CA GLU A 120 -19.95 13.19 6.58
C GLU A 120 -19.82 14.65 7.04
N ILE A 121 -18.71 15.01 7.68
CA ILE A 121 -18.47 16.39 8.14
C ILE A 121 -18.29 17.36 6.96
N THR A 122 -17.59 16.92 5.92
CA THR A 122 -17.27 17.73 4.74
C THR A 122 -18.34 17.67 3.64
N GLN A 123 -19.33 16.77 3.79
CA GLN A 123 -20.33 16.45 2.76
C GLN A 123 -19.68 15.99 1.43
N ASP A 124 -18.49 15.40 1.50
CA ASP A 124 -17.76 14.86 0.36
C ASP A 124 -17.65 13.34 0.49
N ASN A 125 -18.40 12.63 -0.35
CA ASN A 125 -18.37 11.17 -0.37
C ASN A 125 -17.20 10.60 -1.20
N SER A 126 -16.45 11.45 -1.92
CA SER A 126 -15.32 11.02 -2.75
C SER A 126 -14.14 10.52 -1.93
N VAL A 127 -14.04 10.94 -0.66
CA VAL A 127 -12.96 10.57 0.27
C VAL A 127 -13.18 9.23 0.98
N TRP A 128 -14.31 8.55 0.73
CA TRP A 128 -14.64 7.30 1.42
C TRP A 128 -13.66 6.18 1.02
N MET A 129 -13.02 5.55 2.02
CA MET A 129 -12.03 4.49 1.85
C MET A 129 -12.49 3.20 2.55
N ASN A 130 -13.41 2.46 1.94
CA ASN A 130 -13.98 1.26 2.55
C ASN A 130 -13.12 -0.01 2.37
N PHE A 131 -12.25 -0.09 1.36
CA PHE A 131 -11.33 -1.24 1.18
C PHE A 131 -10.08 -0.86 0.39
N ASN A 132 -9.10 -0.38 1.13
CA ASN A 132 -7.80 0.05 0.64
C ASN A 132 -6.72 -1.04 0.80
N VAL A 133 -5.47 -0.69 0.45
CA VAL A 133 -4.30 -1.55 0.60
C VAL A 133 -4.12 -2.13 2.02
N LEU A 134 -4.50 -1.40 3.09
CA LEU A 134 -4.37 -1.90 4.46
C LEU A 134 -5.31 -3.09 4.72
N HIS A 135 -6.51 -3.09 4.14
CA HIS A 135 -7.45 -4.20 4.24
C HIS A 135 -6.90 -5.44 3.52
N VAL A 136 -6.37 -5.25 2.31
CA VAL A 136 -5.72 -6.32 1.54
C VAL A 136 -4.57 -6.94 2.32
N LEU A 137 -3.69 -6.12 2.90
CA LEU A 137 -2.56 -6.60 3.70
C LEU A 137 -3.02 -7.29 4.99
N ALA A 138 -3.99 -6.72 5.70
CA ALA A 138 -4.51 -7.28 6.93
C ALA A 138 -5.14 -8.67 6.70
N LEU A 139 -6.02 -8.77 5.70
CA LEU A 139 -6.67 -10.02 5.32
C LEU A 139 -5.63 -11.05 4.82
N SER A 140 -4.65 -10.63 4.01
CA SER A 140 -3.59 -11.51 3.52
C SER A 140 -2.75 -12.10 4.66
N ILE A 141 -2.40 -11.31 5.67
CA ILE A 141 -1.65 -11.79 6.85
C ILE A 141 -2.49 -12.76 7.69
N LEU A 142 -3.79 -12.50 7.84
CA LEU A 142 -4.70 -13.39 8.57
C LEU A 142 -4.89 -14.72 7.84
N LEU A 143 -5.12 -14.70 6.53
CA LEU A 143 -5.22 -15.90 5.70
C LEU A 143 -3.91 -16.67 5.65
N TRP A 144 -2.77 -15.98 5.61
CA TRP A 144 -1.47 -16.64 5.78
C TRP A 144 -1.36 -17.35 7.12
N SER A 145 -1.79 -16.70 8.20
CA SER A 145 -1.77 -17.29 9.54
C SER A 145 -2.68 -18.52 9.64
N LEU A 146 -3.81 -18.49 8.94
CA LEU A 146 -4.72 -19.63 8.80
C LEU A 146 -4.07 -20.78 8.01
N LEU A 147 -3.44 -20.49 6.86
CA LEU A 147 -2.74 -21.50 6.05
C LEU A 147 -1.58 -22.14 6.81
N ASP A 148 -0.84 -21.35 7.59
CA ASP A 148 0.24 -21.80 8.47
C ASP A 148 -0.28 -22.67 9.62
N TRP A 149 -1.39 -22.28 10.24
CA TRP A 149 -2.06 -23.07 11.29
C TRP A 149 -2.59 -24.41 10.76
N LEU A 150 -3.15 -24.42 9.54
CA LEU A 150 -3.57 -25.63 8.83
C LEU A 150 -2.40 -26.49 8.34
N LYS A 151 -1.15 -26.02 8.50
CA LYS A 151 0.08 -26.66 8.00
C LYS A 151 0.00 -26.97 6.50
N THR A 152 -0.55 -26.03 5.74
CA THR A 152 -0.71 -26.16 4.29
C THR A 152 0.65 -26.27 3.61
N ASP A 153 0.80 -27.22 2.70
CA ASP A 153 2.04 -27.43 1.94
C ASP A 153 2.37 -26.20 1.07
N GLY A 154 3.66 -25.96 0.83
CA GLY A 154 4.15 -24.92 -0.07
C GLY A 154 3.61 -25.05 -1.49
N ASP A 155 3.42 -26.26 -2.00
CA ASP A 155 2.88 -26.50 -3.35
C ASP A 155 1.41 -26.07 -3.45
N TRP A 156 0.61 -26.34 -2.41
CA TRP A 156 -0.77 -25.86 -2.34
C TRP A 156 -0.84 -24.34 -2.19
N ILE A 157 0.04 -23.74 -1.38
CA ILE A 157 0.13 -22.28 -1.26
C ILE A 157 0.51 -21.66 -2.62
N PHE A 158 1.43 -22.28 -3.36
CA PHE A 158 1.83 -21.83 -4.69
C PHE A 158 0.66 -21.92 -5.67
N LEU A 159 -0.08 -23.03 -5.67
CA LEU A 159 -1.28 -23.19 -6.49
C LEU A 159 -2.33 -22.11 -6.16
N ILE A 160 -2.60 -21.86 -4.88
CA ILE A 160 -3.51 -20.79 -4.44
C ILE A 160 -3.01 -19.43 -4.93
N ALA A 161 -1.70 -19.17 -4.85
CA ALA A 161 -1.11 -17.92 -5.32
C ALA A 161 -1.32 -17.72 -6.83
N VAL A 162 -1.05 -18.76 -7.64
CA VAL A 162 -1.24 -18.73 -9.09
C VAL A 162 -2.72 -18.54 -9.45
N LEU A 163 -3.63 -19.27 -8.80
CA LEU A 163 -5.06 -19.13 -9.02
C LEU A 163 -5.57 -17.74 -8.64
N ALA A 164 -5.13 -17.20 -7.51
CA ALA A 164 -5.44 -15.85 -7.05
C ALA A 164 -4.99 -14.79 -8.07
N ILE A 165 -3.78 -14.92 -8.62
CA ILE A 165 -3.25 -14.02 -9.66
C ILE A 165 -4.06 -14.17 -10.96
N ALA A 166 -4.30 -15.40 -11.41
CA ALA A 166 -5.01 -15.65 -12.66
C ALA A 166 -6.45 -15.12 -12.62
N VAL A 167 -7.18 -15.42 -11.55
CA VAL A 167 -8.56 -14.94 -11.36
C VAL A 167 -8.59 -13.41 -11.26
N GLY A 168 -7.75 -12.82 -10.42
CA GLY A 168 -7.70 -11.35 -10.28
C GLY A 168 -7.34 -10.63 -11.59
N SER A 169 -6.36 -11.16 -12.33
CA SER A 169 -5.93 -10.59 -13.62
C SER A 169 -7.00 -10.71 -14.70
N TYR A 170 -7.73 -11.83 -14.74
CA TYR A 170 -8.86 -12.01 -15.65
C TYR A 170 -9.93 -10.93 -15.42
N PHE A 171 -10.33 -10.70 -14.16
CA PHE A 171 -11.35 -9.68 -13.85
C PHE A 171 -10.85 -8.26 -14.10
N ASN A 172 -9.57 -7.96 -13.85
CA ASN A 172 -8.99 -6.66 -14.19
C ASN A 172 -9.05 -6.41 -15.71
N LEU A 173 -8.67 -7.39 -16.52
CA LEU A 173 -8.72 -7.32 -17.98
C LEU A 173 -10.17 -7.19 -18.48
N GLU A 174 -11.10 -7.98 -17.93
CA GLU A 174 -12.52 -7.87 -18.27
C GLU A 174 -13.07 -6.48 -17.93
N ASN A 175 -12.65 -5.89 -16.81
CA ASN A 175 -13.02 -4.54 -16.44
C ASN A 175 -12.51 -3.49 -17.42
N GLU A 176 -11.23 -3.56 -17.79
CA GLU A 176 -10.61 -2.65 -18.75
C GLU A 176 -11.28 -2.73 -20.13
N ILE A 177 -11.52 -3.95 -20.65
CA ILE A 177 -12.19 -4.15 -21.94
C ILE A 177 -13.61 -3.57 -21.93
N ASN A 178 -14.38 -3.81 -20.87
CA ASN A 178 -15.75 -3.31 -20.77
C ASN A 178 -15.82 -1.78 -20.65
N LEU A 179 -14.84 -1.16 -19.97
CA LEU A 179 -14.71 0.30 -19.90
C LEU A 179 -14.45 0.90 -21.28
N VAL A 180 -13.52 0.32 -22.06
CA VAL A 180 -13.20 0.77 -23.43
C VAL A 180 -14.37 0.53 -24.39
N ALA A 181 -15.06 -0.59 -24.27
CA ALA A 181 -16.15 -0.95 -25.18
C ALA A 181 -17.43 -0.14 -24.93
N SER A 182 -17.52 0.66 -23.86
CA SER A 182 -18.75 1.32 -23.38
C SER A 182 -19.95 0.37 -23.18
N GLN A 183 -19.68 -0.94 -23.19
CA GLN A 183 -20.64 -1.98 -22.90
C GLN A 183 -20.61 -2.18 -21.39
N GLY A 184 -21.60 -1.63 -20.67
CA GLY A 184 -21.71 -1.80 -19.23
C GLY A 184 -21.51 -3.27 -18.81
N GLN A 185 -20.79 -3.50 -17.71
CA GLN A 185 -20.38 -4.84 -17.29
C GLN A 185 -21.55 -5.83 -17.12
N LYS A 186 -21.29 -7.12 -17.40
CA LYS A 186 -22.23 -8.21 -17.19
C LYS A 186 -22.70 -8.31 -15.72
N GLN A 187 -24.01 -8.44 -15.55
CA GLN A 187 -24.79 -8.49 -14.31
C GLN A 187 -24.28 -9.44 -13.18
N TRP A 188 -23.46 -10.46 -13.48
CA TRP A 188 -23.18 -11.56 -12.54
C TRP A 188 -22.16 -11.24 -11.43
N THR A 189 -21.37 -10.17 -11.56
CA THR A 189 -20.42 -9.71 -10.51
C THR A 189 -21.08 -8.86 -9.41
N ARG A 190 -22.42 -8.69 -9.47
CA ARG A 190 -23.11 -7.60 -8.76
C ARG A 190 -23.14 -7.68 -7.23
N ASP A 191 -23.13 -8.86 -6.60
CA ASP A 191 -23.59 -8.92 -5.19
C ASP A 191 -22.80 -9.82 -4.20
N LEU A 192 -21.95 -10.78 -4.60
CA LEU A 192 -21.34 -11.72 -3.62
C LEU A 192 -19.88 -11.49 -3.28
N VAL A 193 -19.12 -10.73 -4.08
CA VAL A 193 -17.65 -10.79 -4.04
C VAL A 193 -16.97 -9.44 -4.31
N PHE A 194 -17.61 -8.34 -3.90
CA PHE A 194 -17.24 -6.99 -4.33
C PHE A 194 -15.83 -6.54 -3.93
N TRP A 195 -15.31 -6.97 -2.78
CA TRP A 195 -13.92 -6.69 -2.40
C TRP A 195 -12.87 -7.57 -3.08
N LEU A 196 -13.29 -8.70 -3.65
CA LEU A 196 -12.36 -9.76 -4.05
C LEU A 196 -11.75 -9.50 -5.42
N VAL A 197 -12.53 -8.95 -6.35
CA VAL A 197 -12.12 -8.70 -7.73
C VAL A 197 -12.60 -7.32 -8.17
N ASN A 198 -11.85 -6.69 -9.07
CA ASN A 198 -12.16 -5.35 -9.56
C ASN A 198 -13.51 -5.33 -10.31
N ASN A 199 -14.35 -4.35 -10.00
CA ASN A 199 -15.60 -4.09 -10.73
C ASN A 199 -16.06 -2.63 -10.57
N ASN A 200 -16.90 -2.17 -11.50
CA ASN A 200 -17.36 -0.77 -11.60
C ASN A 200 -18.24 -0.25 -10.44
N ARG A 201 -18.74 -1.10 -9.54
CA ARG A 201 -19.44 -0.63 -8.33
C ARG A 201 -18.47 -0.31 -7.20
N VAL A 202 -17.31 -0.95 -7.16
CA VAL A 202 -16.45 -0.88 -5.98
C VAL A 202 -15.63 0.39 -5.93
N SER A 203 -15.22 0.92 -7.09
CA SER A 203 -14.68 2.29 -7.16
C SER A 203 -15.68 3.34 -6.66
N LYS A 204 -17.00 3.06 -6.68
CA LYS A 204 -18.03 3.92 -6.08
C LYS A 204 -18.24 3.67 -4.58
N LEU A 205 -17.91 2.49 -4.09
CA LEU A 205 -17.99 2.14 -2.67
C LEU A 205 -16.75 2.55 -1.90
N SER A 206 -15.60 2.66 -2.56
CA SER A 206 -14.34 3.09 -1.94
C SER A 206 -13.64 4.13 -2.85
N PRO A 207 -14.29 5.26 -3.15
CA PRO A 207 -13.81 6.25 -4.13
C PRO A 207 -12.49 6.91 -3.75
N GLY A 208 -12.17 6.99 -2.45
CA GLY A 208 -10.95 7.66 -1.98
C GLY A 208 -9.70 6.81 -2.15
N ASP A 209 -9.85 5.48 -2.13
CA ASP A 209 -8.79 4.50 -2.40
C ASP A 209 -9.42 3.10 -2.46
N TYR A 210 -9.16 2.35 -3.52
CA TYR A 210 -9.64 0.98 -3.67
C TYR A 210 -8.54 0.09 -4.20
N LEU A 211 -8.33 -1.05 -3.52
CA LEU A 211 -7.49 -2.13 -4.01
C LEU A 211 -8.26 -3.45 -3.96
N PRO A 212 -8.51 -4.13 -5.09
CA PRO A 212 -9.16 -5.44 -5.06
C PRO A 212 -8.27 -6.45 -4.32
N PHE A 213 -8.88 -7.44 -3.67
CA PHE A 213 -8.10 -8.44 -2.95
C PHE A 213 -7.27 -9.33 -3.89
N LEU A 214 -7.85 -9.76 -5.02
CA LEU A 214 -7.17 -10.43 -6.11
C LEU A 214 -6.81 -9.41 -7.20
N PRO A 215 -5.61 -9.46 -7.79
CA PRO A 215 -4.58 -10.51 -7.69
C PRO A 215 -3.60 -10.36 -6.52
N TYR A 216 -3.70 -9.28 -5.74
CA TYR A 216 -2.69 -8.89 -4.74
C TYR A 216 -2.46 -9.93 -3.64
N PHE A 217 -3.49 -10.67 -3.22
CA PHE A 217 -3.30 -11.81 -2.31
C PHE A 217 -2.37 -12.88 -2.88
N GLY A 218 -2.46 -13.18 -4.18
CA GLY A 218 -1.57 -14.15 -4.81
C GLY A 218 -0.13 -13.63 -4.86
N TRP A 219 0.07 -12.35 -5.16
CA TRP A 219 1.39 -11.70 -5.06
C TRP A 219 1.94 -11.69 -3.63
N PHE A 220 1.08 -11.50 -2.64
CA PHE A 220 1.44 -11.61 -1.22
C PHE A 220 1.91 -13.03 -0.89
N LEU A 221 1.18 -14.07 -1.32
CA LEU A 221 1.57 -15.46 -1.09
C LEU A 221 2.88 -15.81 -1.81
N ALA A 222 3.08 -15.33 -3.04
CA ALA A 222 4.34 -15.47 -3.75
C ALA A 222 5.50 -14.83 -2.95
N GLY A 223 5.29 -13.63 -2.40
CA GLY A 223 6.23 -12.99 -1.49
C GLY A 223 6.48 -13.80 -0.21
N ALA A 224 5.44 -14.40 0.38
CA ALA A 224 5.58 -15.23 1.57
C ALA A 224 6.40 -16.52 1.32
N LEU A 225 6.16 -17.19 0.18
CA LEU A 225 6.95 -18.34 -0.26
C LEU A 225 8.40 -17.94 -0.55
N ALA A 226 8.61 -16.83 -1.25
CA ALA A 226 9.95 -16.28 -1.49
C ALA A 226 10.66 -15.95 -0.17
N GLY A 227 9.94 -15.37 0.80
CA GLY A 227 10.46 -15.11 2.15
C GLY A 227 10.92 -16.38 2.85
N ARG A 228 10.13 -17.47 2.80
CA ARG A 228 10.52 -18.79 3.36
C ARG A 228 11.73 -19.38 2.64
N ALA A 229 11.81 -19.25 1.31
CA ALA A 229 12.89 -19.82 0.51
C ALA A 229 14.23 -19.07 0.70
N ILE A 230 14.18 -17.74 0.70
CA ILE A 230 15.36 -16.86 0.80
C ILE A 230 15.88 -16.81 2.24
N TYR A 231 14.98 -16.69 3.22
CA TYR A 231 15.35 -16.44 4.61
C TYR A 231 15.13 -17.65 5.51
N LYS A 232 16.18 -18.45 5.69
CA LYS A 232 16.19 -19.57 6.67
C LYS A 232 16.20 -19.12 8.13
N SER A 233 16.59 -17.86 8.37
CA SER A 233 16.56 -17.21 9.69
C SER A 233 16.24 -15.73 9.50
N PRO A 234 15.72 -15.02 10.52
CA PRO A 234 15.39 -13.60 10.43
C PRO A 234 16.66 -12.72 10.49
N ARG A 235 17.60 -12.96 9.58
CA ARG A 235 18.88 -12.26 9.45
C ARG A 235 19.09 -11.84 8.00
N SER A 236 19.81 -10.73 7.82
CA SER A 236 20.16 -10.23 6.50
C SER A 236 20.95 -11.27 5.70
N ILE A 237 20.66 -11.38 4.40
CA ILE A 237 21.42 -12.23 3.48
C ILE A 237 22.69 -11.57 2.96
N MET A 238 22.80 -10.24 3.09
CA MET A 238 23.90 -9.45 2.52
C MET A 238 25.23 -9.68 3.26
N GLY A 239 25.22 -10.28 4.45
CA GLY A 239 26.44 -10.58 5.22
C GLY A 239 27.15 -9.36 5.81
N TYR A 240 26.63 -8.15 5.59
CA TYR A 240 27.12 -6.90 6.15
C TYR A 240 25.97 -6.03 6.72
N GLU A 241 26.31 -5.04 7.56
CA GLU A 241 25.34 -4.11 8.14
C GLU A 241 24.99 -2.95 7.19
N ALA A 242 23.77 -2.42 7.32
CA ALA A 242 23.32 -1.24 6.58
C ALA A 242 24.31 -0.06 6.70
N THR A 243 24.82 0.39 5.55
CA THR A 243 25.72 1.54 5.45
C THR A 243 25.03 2.83 5.88
N PRO A 244 25.76 3.85 6.38
CA PRO A 244 25.17 5.11 6.81
C PRO A 244 24.24 5.76 5.77
N CYS A 245 24.55 5.64 4.48
CA CYS A 245 23.76 6.20 3.38
C CYS A 245 22.36 5.57 3.24
N VAL A 246 22.20 4.27 3.56
CA VAL A 246 20.91 3.57 3.42
C VAL A 246 20.09 3.57 4.70
N ARG A 247 20.68 3.96 5.84
CA ARG A 247 20.02 3.98 7.16
C ARG A 247 18.77 4.86 7.21
N PRO A 248 18.70 6.04 6.57
CA PRO A 248 17.47 6.84 6.52
C PRO A 248 16.32 6.08 5.85
N PHE A 249 16.56 5.47 4.69
CA PHE A 249 15.56 4.64 4.02
C PHE A 249 15.16 3.43 4.86
N CYS A 250 16.13 2.74 5.48
CA CYS A 250 15.81 1.66 6.40
C CYS A 250 14.93 2.15 7.57
N PHE A 251 15.17 3.35 8.10
CA PHE A 251 14.30 3.95 9.11
C PHE A 251 12.89 4.15 8.57
N CYS A 252 12.73 4.70 7.37
CA CYS A 252 11.42 4.84 6.73
C CYS A 252 10.70 3.49 6.61
N GLY A 253 11.39 2.44 6.16
CA GLY A 253 10.75 1.12 6.02
C GLY A 253 10.33 0.52 7.36
N ARG A 254 11.13 0.68 8.41
CA ARG A 254 10.81 0.22 9.77
C ARG A 254 9.57 0.90 10.35
N HIS A 255 9.31 2.13 9.95
CA HIS A 255 8.19 2.95 10.40
C HIS A 255 7.15 3.18 9.29
N SER A 256 7.15 2.35 8.24
CA SER A 256 6.33 2.56 7.03
C SER A 256 4.84 2.75 7.31
N LEU A 257 4.25 1.96 8.21
CA LEU A 257 2.84 2.12 8.60
C LEU A 257 2.59 3.48 9.25
N PHE A 258 3.47 3.93 10.16
CA PHE A 258 3.33 5.23 10.79
C PHE A 258 3.51 6.36 9.79
N ILE A 259 4.49 6.25 8.89
CA ILE A 259 4.74 7.24 7.84
C ILE A 259 3.55 7.32 6.89
N TYR A 260 2.95 6.19 6.50
CA TYR A 260 1.74 6.15 5.66
C TYR A 260 0.64 7.04 6.24
N PHE A 261 0.31 6.86 7.53
CA PHE A 261 -0.73 7.66 8.18
C PHE A 261 -0.32 9.11 8.43
N ALA A 262 0.87 9.32 9.01
CA ALA A 262 1.33 10.64 9.41
C ALA A 262 1.55 11.54 8.19
N SER A 263 2.05 11.00 7.09
CA SER A 263 2.31 11.78 5.88
C SER A 263 1.06 12.41 5.31
N GLN A 264 -0.05 11.68 5.16
CA GLN A 264 -1.29 12.23 4.63
C GLN A 264 -1.84 13.34 5.53
N VAL A 265 -1.92 13.09 6.84
CA VAL A 265 -2.44 14.08 7.80
C VAL A 265 -1.58 15.34 7.82
N LEU A 266 -0.26 15.18 7.80
CA LEU A 266 0.68 16.30 7.80
C LEU A 266 0.67 17.07 6.47
N ALA A 267 0.59 16.37 5.34
CA ALA A 267 0.55 16.98 4.01
C ALA A 267 -0.71 17.83 3.85
N VAL A 268 -1.88 17.25 4.09
CA VAL A 268 -3.17 17.96 4.02
C VAL A 268 -3.22 19.12 5.01
N GLY A 269 -2.79 18.90 6.25
CA GLY A 269 -2.76 19.95 7.27
C GLY A 269 -1.83 21.11 6.90
N LEU A 270 -0.66 20.82 6.31
CA LEU A 270 0.28 21.85 5.87
C LEU A 270 -0.26 22.61 4.64
N LEU A 271 -0.83 21.92 3.66
CA LEU A 271 -1.43 22.55 2.48
C LEU A 271 -2.58 23.46 2.86
N TYR A 272 -3.46 23.02 3.76
CA TYR A 272 -4.53 23.84 4.32
C TYR A 272 -3.98 25.12 4.97
N LEU A 273 -2.93 25.02 5.79
CA LEU A 273 -2.30 26.20 6.41
C LEU A 273 -1.71 27.16 5.37
N ILE A 274 -1.01 26.63 4.37
CA ILE A 274 -0.36 27.44 3.33
C ILE A 274 -1.39 28.21 2.51
N VAL A 275 -2.48 27.55 2.14
CA VAL A 275 -3.46 28.08 1.20
C VAL A 275 -4.51 28.94 1.91
N GLU A 276 -5.16 28.39 2.94
CA GLU A 276 -6.32 29.05 3.58
C GLU A 276 -5.91 30.05 4.66
N VAL A 277 -4.81 29.79 5.39
CA VAL A 277 -4.41 30.64 6.53
C VAL A 277 -3.40 31.70 6.10
N TRP A 278 -2.43 31.34 5.27
CA TRP A 278 -1.34 32.24 4.91
C TRP A 278 -1.53 32.91 3.55
N GLY A 279 -2.23 32.27 2.59
CA GLY A 279 -2.37 32.79 1.23
C GLY A 279 -1.02 32.95 0.52
N TRP A 280 -0.02 32.14 0.90
CA TRP A 280 1.34 32.24 0.38
C TRP A 280 1.53 31.58 -0.99
N LEU A 281 0.59 30.71 -1.38
CA LEU A 281 0.55 30.02 -2.65
C LEU A 281 -0.84 30.12 -3.28
#